data_AF-A0A7X4IWT8-F1
#
_entry.id   AF-A0A7X4IWT8-F1
#
_cell.length_a   1.000
_cell.length_b   1.000
_cell.length_c   1.000
_cell.angle_alpha   90.00
_cell.angle_beta   90.00
_cell.angle_gamma   90.00
#
_symmetry.space_group_name_H-M   'P 1'
#
loop_
_entity.id
_entity.type
_entity.pdbx_description
1 polymer ?
#
loop_
_entity_poly.entity_id
_entity_poly.type
_entity_poly.pdbx_seq_one_letter_code
_entity_poly.pdbx_strand_id
1 'polypeptide(L)'
;MSQNVEALLGLDVEQFNQTVVLPQGKFATFLHDKPGDRQTTLVRLLGRDLSRRIGRAARQRAARARNQIDALRPDLDREAAHLTGERRAALVNRIEELDSALSRFKVHRETIATLEAELHDLAGDIERLDNMIDRMSGVTAPPGLAELAGRINEAIRARNEADNHRKEMSTKRRLASVALENGPDIATVRLGLKAHTDLVQRVQEHDAVASRLDEAVQEFESTKRAADRVREKQAELDGGVDEARRAVTAARAARDSAVTIAQVTAWSAAHSRYEAASKEAGATAAAARLAEEAAQPLHKAFQDAEAAAAESSVRVAELRRRAGVLGHVDLLVVGSDCPLCLQEVHELPAHDLDTDLRQAEAEHEIVLAARTDAAQLYEEADKARIKRRAQHESAAKTLTGYESDIASIPPSHRLDGLGAEATELAEAVRTAEQATRQAETAASRHGESASNVKVLEAEQAADRNVTRLTESESILRAQLTSLRITVADLPDEDELLAQLAESRSLKAEMERADSGFNDAEARYERVIADLEAVNHRHARATEHLHAGRDRVAAFGPPAIDTTNLVAAWAVLTDWIHDQVEAATTRRRTAI
;
A
#
# COMPACT_ATOMS: atom_id res chain seq x y z
N MET A 1 -96.65 -5.22 -175.41
CA MET A 1 -95.40 -4.42 -175.38
C MET A 1 -95.73 -3.04 -175.90
N SER A 2 -95.51 -1.95 -175.15
CA SER A 2 -95.14 -0.67 -175.79
C SER A 2 -94.69 0.47 -174.86
N GLN A 3 -94.88 0.41 -173.54
CA GLN A 3 -94.66 1.61 -172.71
C GLN A 3 -93.25 2.27 -172.80
N ASN A 4 -92.15 1.59 -173.18
CA ASN A 4 -90.81 2.21 -173.28
C ASN A 4 -90.57 3.13 -174.51
N VAL A 5 -91.27 2.95 -175.64
CA VAL A 5 -91.19 3.82 -176.85
C VAL A 5 -92.25 4.94 -176.82
N GLU A 6 -93.25 4.76 -175.96
CA GLU A 6 -94.42 5.61 -175.72
C GLU A 6 -94.14 6.80 -174.78
N ALA A 7 -93.36 6.54 -173.72
CA ALA A 7 -93.02 7.50 -172.66
C ALA A 7 -92.35 8.79 -173.19
N LEU A 8 -91.92 8.74 -174.45
CA LEU A 8 -91.36 9.87 -175.20
C LEU A 8 -92.38 10.58 -176.11
N LEU A 9 -93.41 9.89 -176.61
CA LEU A 9 -94.38 10.39 -177.61
C LEU A 9 -95.76 10.72 -177.03
N GLY A 10 -96.13 10.16 -175.87
CA GLY A 10 -97.38 10.46 -175.14
C GLY A 10 -98.65 9.75 -175.64
N LEU A 11 -98.55 8.67 -176.42
CA LEU A 11 -99.68 7.94 -177.04
C LEU A 11 -99.38 6.44 -177.16
N ASP A 12 -100.34 5.56 -176.83
CA ASP A 12 -100.19 4.09 -176.86
C ASP A 12 -100.30 3.45 -178.26
N VAL A 13 -100.02 2.15 -178.42
CA VAL A 13 -100.07 1.44 -179.72
C VAL A 13 -101.47 1.39 -180.34
N GLU A 14 -102.51 1.26 -179.51
CA GLU A 14 -103.91 1.33 -179.91
C GLU A 14 -104.29 2.76 -180.35
N GLN A 15 -103.76 3.78 -179.66
CA GLN A 15 -103.88 5.19 -180.01
C GLN A 15 -103.05 5.58 -181.24
N PHE A 16 -101.90 4.95 -181.44
CA PHE A 16 -101.08 5.10 -182.62
C PHE A 16 -101.78 4.48 -183.84
N ASN A 17 -102.49 3.36 -183.66
CA ASN A 17 -103.34 2.72 -184.69
C ASN A 17 -104.73 3.35 -184.87
N GLN A 18 -105.18 4.25 -183.99
CA GLN A 18 -106.39 5.06 -184.20
C GLN A 18 -106.10 6.49 -184.70
N THR A 19 -104.88 7.00 -184.50
CA THR A 19 -104.57 8.42 -184.72
C THR A 19 -103.35 8.70 -185.62
N VAL A 20 -102.47 7.71 -185.86
CA VAL A 20 -101.28 7.87 -186.73
C VAL A 20 -101.29 6.90 -187.93
N VAL A 21 -101.94 5.72 -187.89
CA VAL A 21 -102.02 4.75 -189.03
C VAL A 21 -103.39 4.03 -189.13
N LEU A 22 -104.05 4.07 -190.30
CA LEU A 22 -105.44 3.61 -190.57
C LEU A 22 -105.54 2.33 -191.46
N PRO A 23 -106.37 1.33 -191.09
CA PRO A 23 -106.84 0.27 -192.00
C PRO A 23 -108.14 0.67 -192.76
N GLN A 24 -108.18 0.44 -194.08
CA GLN A 24 -109.24 0.89 -195.01
C GLN A 24 -110.63 0.32 -194.69
N GLY A 25 -111.64 1.19 -194.70
CA GLY A 25 -113.02 0.82 -194.36
C GLY A 25 -113.47 1.21 -192.95
N LYS A 26 -112.68 2.00 -192.20
CA LYS A 26 -113.16 2.63 -190.95
C LYS A 26 -112.91 4.14 -190.88
N PHE A 27 -113.86 4.88 -191.44
CA PHE A 27 -114.32 6.17 -190.94
C PHE A 27 -115.63 6.07 -190.13
N ALA A 28 -116.16 4.90 -189.81
CA ALA A 28 -117.59 4.87 -189.42
C ALA A 28 -117.87 4.74 -187.92
N THR A 29 -116.98 4.11 -187.14
CA THR A 29 -117.15 4.14 -185.67
C THR A 29 -116.75 5.50 -185.11
N PHE A 30 -115.79 6.14 -185.79
CA PHE A 30 -115.60 7.59 -185.78
C PHE A 30 -116.95 8.30 -185.96
N LEU A 31 -117.10 9.54 -185.48
CA LEU A 31 -118.31 10.34 -185.74
C LEU A 31 -119.65 9.76 -185.25
N HIS A 32 -119.70 8.53 -184.75
CA HIS A 32 -120.91 7.82 -184.31
C HIS A 32 -120.79 7.26 -182.89
N ASP A 33 -119.60 7.27 -182.30
CA ASP A 33 -119.49 6.92 -180.89
C ASP A 33 -120.06 7.97 -179.95
N LYS A 34 -120.48 7.43 -178.80
CA LYS A 34 -121.37 8.04 -177.82
C LYS A 34 -120.73 9.29 -177.18
N PRO A 35 -121.56 10.25 -176.74
CA PRO A 35 -121.09 11.55 -176.26
C PRO A 35 -120.01 11.48 -175.17
N GLY A 36 -120.05 10.48 -174.29
CA GLY A 36 -119.08 10.28 -173.21
C GLY A 36 -117.68 9.92 -173.69
N ASP A 37 -117.58 9.16 -174.78
CA ASP A 37 -116.30 8.69 -175.31
C ASP A 37 -115.62 9.80 -176.14
N ARG A 38 -116.38 10.70 -176.78
CA ARG A 38 -115.83 11.92 -177.40
C ARG A 38 -115.30 12.95 -176.40
N GLN A 39 -115.94 13.10 -175.24
CA GLN A 39 -115.48 14.05 -174.22
C GLN A 39 -114.09 13.65 -173.69
N THR A 40 -113.84 12.36 -173.51
CA THR A 40 -112.56 11.85 -172.99
C THR A 40 -111.40 12.14 -173.94
N THR A 41 -111.62 11.98 -175.25
CA THR A 41 -110.62 12.26 -176.29
C THR A 41 -110.40 13.75 -176.49
N LEU A 42 -111.46 14.58 -176.52
CA LEU A 42 -111.33 16.05 -176.61
C LEU A 42 -110.64 16.65 -175.37
N VAL A 43 -110.86 16.10 -174.16
CA VAL A 43 -110.19 16.53 -172.93
C VAL A 43 -108.70 16.18 -172.89
N ARG A 44 -108.29 15.12 -173.63
CA ARG A 44 -106.88 14.71 -173.76
C ARG A 44 -106.16 15.45 -174.89
N LEU A 45 -106.82 15.73 -176.01
CA LEU A 45 -106.26 16.54 -177.11
C LEU A 45 -106.24 18.04 -176.80
N LEU A 46 -107.18 18.52 -175.99
CA LEU A 46 -107.11 19.83 -175.33
C LEU A 46 -106.38 19.74 -173.97
N GLY A 47 -105.85 18.55 -173.61
CA GLY A 47 -104.73 18.30 -172.69
C GLY A 47 -104.84 18.77 -171.23
N ARG A 48 -105.97 18.51 -170.55
CA ARG A 48 -106.36 18.99 -169.20
C ARG A 48 -105.49 18.52 -168.00
N ASP A 49 -104.21 18.88 -167.95
CA ASP A 49 -103.32 18.52 -166.83
C ASP A 49 -103.42 19.43 -165.60
N LEU A 50 -103.85 20.68 -165.80
CA LEU A 50 -103.80 21.66 -164.72
C LEU A 50 -104.87 21.41 -163.63
N SER A 51 -106.10 21.04 -164.00
CA SER A 51 -107.19 20.83 -163.02
C SER A 51 -107.04 19.52 -162.20
N ARG A 52 -106.39 18.48 -162.74
CA ARG A 52 -106.15 17.23 -162.00
C ARG A 52 -104.99 17.32 -161.02
N ARG A 53 -103.92 18.06 -161.37
CA ARG A 53 -102.74 18.23 -160.50
C ARG A 53 -103.08 19.02 -159.24
N ILE A 54 -103.87 20.09 -159.36
CA ILE A 54 -104.37 20.86 -158.21
C ILE A 54 -105.27 19.98 -157.31
N GLY A 55 -106.14 19.15 -157.91
CA GLY A 55 -107.01 18.23 -157.18
C GLY A 55 -106.31 17.06 -156.47
N ARG A 56 -105.13 16.62 -156.94
CA ARG A 56 -104.29 15.62 -156.25
C ARG A 56 -103.48 16.25 -155.13
N ALA A 57 -102.82 17.38 -155.38
CA ALA A 57 -102.04 18.08 -154.36
C ALA A 57 -102.92 18.52 -153.17
N ALA A 58 -104.15 18.97 -153.43
CA ALA A 58 -105.10 19.34 -152.39
C ALA A 58 -105.56 18.14 -151.54
N ARG A 59 -105.85 16.99 -152.16
CA ARG A 59 -106.23 15.76 -151.43
C ARG A 59 -105.06 15.17 -150.65
N GLN A 60 -103.84 15.30 -151.15
CA GLN A 60 -102.64 14.83 -150.45
C GLN A 60 -102.26 15.75 -149.27
N ARG A 61 -102.45 17.07 -149.42
CA ARG A 61 -102.41 18.02 -148.29
C ARG A 61 -103.48 17.67 -147.25
N ALA A 62 -104.70 17.33 -147.67
CA ALA A 62 -105.77 16.94 -146.76
C ALA A 62 -105.50 15.60 -146.02
N ALA A 63 -104.91 14.61 -146.69
CA ALA A 63 -104.62 13.29 -146.11
C ALA A 63 -103.44 13.34 -145.11
N ARG A 64 -102.36 14.06 -145.42
CA ARG A 64 -101.21 14.20 -144.49
C ARG A 64 -101.59 14.94 -143.21
N ALA A 65 -102.37 16.03 -143.34
CA ALA A 65 -102.87 16.75 -142.18
C ALA A 65 -103.82 15.90 -141.33
N ARG A 66 -104.68 15.07 -141.96
CA ARG A 66 -105.58 14.15 -141.23
C ARG A 66 -104.81 13.07 -140.47
N ASN A 67 -103.83 12.42 -141.11
CA ASN A 67 -103.02 11.38 -140.44
C ASN A 67 -102.17 11.94 -139.29
N GLN A 68 -101.68 13.17 -139.38
CA GLN A 68 -100.98 13.82 -138.25
C GLN A 68 -101.92 14.15 -137.09
N ILE A 69 -103.16 14.57 -137.39
CA ILE A 69 -104.17 14.80 -136.36
C ILE A 69 -104.56 13.47 -135.70
N ASP A 70 -104.83 12.41 -136.46
CA ASP A 70 -105.27 11.12 -135.91
C ASP A 70 -104.18 10.41 -135.08
N ALA A 71 -102.89 10.63 -135.38
CA ALA A 71 -101.77 10.06 -134.62
C ALA A 71 -101.49 10.80 -133.29
N LEU A 72 -101.73 12.12 -133.22
CA LEU A 72 -101.47 12.95 -132.03
C LEU A 72 -102.70 13.10 -131.12
N ARG A 73 -103.90 12.80 -131.63
CA ARG A 73 -105.17 13.04 -130.94
C ARG A 73 -105.45 12.11 -129.75
N PRO A 74 -105.07 10.81 -129.73
CA PRO A 74 -105.27 9.98 -128.54
C PRO A 74 -104.43 10.44 -127.34
N ASP A 75 -103.17 10.84 -127.56
CA ASP A 75 -102.28 11.30 -126.48
C ASP A 75 -102.63 12.72 -126.04
N LEU A 76 -102.97 13.61 -126.99
CA LEU A 76 -103.47 14.95 -126.66
C LEU A 76 -104.83 14.90 -125.97
N ASP A 77 -105.78 14.05 -126.35
CA ASP A 77 -107.08 13.97 -125.66
C ASP A 77 -106.92 13.34 -124.27
N ARG A 78 -105.98 12.41 -124.07
CA ARG A 78 -105.71 11.79 -122.76
C ARG A 78 -105.04 12.76 -121.79
N GLU A 79 -104.11 13.59 -122.25
CA GLU A 79 -103.48 14.61 -121.41
C GLU A 79 -104.32 15.90 -121.32
N ALA A 80 -105.01 16.32 -122.38
CA ALA A 80 -105.89 17.50 -122.38
C ALA A 80 -107.19 17.27 -121.60
N ALA A 81 -107.71 16.04 -121.51
CA ALA A 81 -108.81 15.72 -120.60
C ALA A 81 -108.42 15.85 -119.12
N HIS A 82 -107.12 15.86 -118.79
CA HIS A 82 -106.62 15.99 -117.42
C HIS A 82 -105.89 17.31 -117.14
N LEU A 83 -105.52 18.09 -118.16
CA LEU A 83 -104.96 19.44 -118.06
C LEU A 83 -106.03 20.52 -118.31
N THR A 84 -107.03 20.55 -117.43
CA THR A 84 -107.95 21.69 -117.32
C THR A 84 -107.19 22.94 -116.85
N GLY A 85 -107.73 24.14 -117.12
CA GLY A 85 -107.13 25.40 -116.64
C GLY A 85 -106.88 25.39 -115.12
N GLU A 86 -107.76 24.74 -114.36
CA GLU A 86 -107.58 24.47 -112.92
C GLU A 86 -106.38 23.57 -112.63
N ARG A 87 -106.16 22.50 -113.40
CA ARG A 87 -105.04 21.56 -113.17
C ARG A 87 -103.69 22.18 -113.48
N ARG A 88 -103.61 23.03 -114.50
CA ARG A 88 -102.40 23.82 -114.80
C ARG A 88 -102.11 24.84 -113.70
N ALA A 89 -103.12 25.57 -113.23
CA ALA A 89 -103.00 26.46 -112.09
C ALA A 89 -102.59 25.70 -110.81
N ALA A 90 -103.14 24.51 -110.58
CA ALA A 90 -102.78 23.65 -109.45
C ALA A 90 -101.32 23.16 -109.52
N LEU A 91 -100.79 22.83 -110.70
CA LEU A 91 -99.39 22.42 -110.87
C LEU A 91 -98.41 23.60 -110.72
N VAL A 92 -98.75 24.79 -111.21
CA VAL A 92 -97.94 26.00 -110.99
C VAL A 92 -97.97 26.38 -109.51
N ASN A 93 -99.14 26.38 -108.87
CA ASN A 93 -99.26 26.52 -107.42
C ASN A 93 -98.45 25.45 -106.69
N ARG A 94 -98.40 24.21 -107.20
CA ARG A 94 -97.62 23.13 -106.58
C ARG A 94 -96.12 23.36 -106.69
N ILE A 95 -95.63 23.91 -107.81
CA ILE A 95 -94.23 24.28 -107.97
C ILE A 95 -93.90 25.48 -107.07
N GLU A 96 -94.75 26.50 -107.00
CA GLU A 96 -94.58 27.63 -106.08
C GLU A 96 -94.64 27.20 -104.60
N GLU A 97 -95.54 26.27 -104.25
CA GLU A 97 -95.61 25.65 -102.93
C GLU A 97 -94.33 24.88 -102.61
N LEU A 98 -93.78 24.12 -103.56
CA LEU A 98 -92.56 23.35 -103.39
C LEU A 98 -91.32 24.24 -103.33
N ASP A 99 -91.26 25.32 -104.11
CA ASP A 99 -90.16 26.29 -104.06
C ASP A 99 -90.21 27.13 -102.78
N SER A 100 -91.41 27.49 -102.32
CA SER A 100 -91.64 28.07 -101.00
C SER A 100 -91.26 27.10 -99.88
N ALA A 101 -91.58 25.80 -100.00
CA ALA A 101 -91.17 24.77 -99.06
C ALA A 101 -89.65 24.55 -99.04
N LEU A 102 -88.99 24.54 -100.20
CA LEU A 102 -87.54 24.40 -100.32
C LEU A 102 -86.82 25.63 -99.73
N SER A 103 -87.34 26.83 -99.98
CA SER A 103 -86.83 28.07 -99.39
C SER A 103 -86.99 28.08 -97.86
N ARG A 104 -88.16 27.66 -97.34
CA ARG A 104 -88.36 27.45 -95.90
C ARG A 104 -87.39 26.41 -95.32
N PHE A 105 -87.17 25.30 -96.03
CA PHE A 105 -86.23 24.25 -95.60
C PHE A 105 -84.79 24.76 -95.56
N LYS A 106 -84.34 25.56 -96.53
CA LYS A 106 -83.01 26.19 -96.52
C LYS A 106 -82.84 27.13 -95.33
N VAL A 107 -83.82 28.00 -95.08
CA VAL A 107 -83.82 28.91 -93.92
C VAL A 107 -83.78 28.13 -92.61
N HIS A 108 -84.60 27.08 -92.47
CA HIS A 108 -84.58 26.22 -91.29
C HIS A 108 -83.26 25.49 -91.12
N ARG A 109 -82.63 25.01 -92.21
CA ARG A 109 -81.31 24.36 -92.15
C ARG A 109 -80.21 25.32 -91.70
N GLU A 110 -80.22 26.56 -92.19
CA GLU A 110 -79.29 27.60 -91.73
C GLU A 110 -79.53 27.96 -90.26
N THR A 111 -80.80 28.06 -89.84
CA THR A 111 -81.15 28.30 -88.43
C THR A 111 -80.68 27.15 -87.52
N ILE A 112 -80.82 25.90 -87.96
CA ILE A 112 -80.30 24.73 -87.23
C ILE A 112 -78.79 24.79 -87.11
N ALA A 113 -78.06 25.12 -88.20
CA ALA A 113 -76.60 25.25 -88.15
C ALA A 113 -76.13 26.38 -87.20
N THR A 114 -76.87 27.50 -87.13
CA THR A 114 -76.59 28.57 -86.16
C THR A 114 -76.82 28.11 -84.72
N LEU A 115 -77.94 27.43 -84.46
CA LEU A 115 -78.26 26.88 -83.13
C LEU A 115 -77.28 25.78 -82.69
N GLU A 116 -76.79 24.94 -83.61
CA GLU A 116 -75.76 23.93 -83.33
C GLU A 116 -74.42 24.57 -82.95
N ALA A 117 -74.03 25.68 -83.61
CA ALA A 117 -72.84 26.44 -83.24
C ALA A 117 -72.99 27.12 -81.86
N GLU A 118 -74.15 27.73 -81.59
CA GLU A 118 -74.47 28.33 -80.29
C GLU A 118 -74.45 27.28 -79.17
N LEU A 119 -74.98 26.06 -79.40
CA LEU A 119 -74.91 24.96 -78.44
C LEU A 119 -73.48 24.46 -78.21
N HIS A 120 -72.62 24.43 -79.24
CA HIS A 120 -71.22 24.05 -79.09
C HIS A 120 -70.44 25.08 -78.27
N ASP A 121 -70.64 26.37 -78.53
CA ASP A 121 -70.02 27.45 -77.77
C ASP A 121 -70.49 27.44 -76.30
N LEU A 122 -71.78 27.25 -76.07
CA LEU A 122 -72.36 27.16 -74.72
C LEU A 122 -71.87 25.91 -73.96
N ALA A 123 -71.73 24.77 -74.64
CA ALA A 123 -71.14 23.57 -74.06
C ALA A 123 -69.66 23.77 -73.69
N GLY A 124 -68.89 24.45 -74.56
CA GLY A 124 -67.51 24.84 -74.28
C GLY A 124 -67.39 25.86 -73.13
N ASP A 125 -68.36 26.75 -72.96
CA ASP A 125 -68.45 27.66 -71.82
C ASP A 125 -68.77 26.92 -70.52
N ILE A 126 -69.72 25.99 -70.55
CA ILE A 126 -70.06 25.15 -69.38
C ILE A 126 -68.85 24.31 -68.96
N GLU A 127 -68.14 23.67 -69.90
CA GLU A 127 -66.93 22.88 -69.58
C GLU A 127 -65.81 23.75 -69.01
N ARG A 128 -65.63 24.98 -69.52
CA ARG A 128 -64.66 25.95 -68.96
C ARG A 128 -65.05 26.36 -67.54
N LEU A 129 -66.33 26.62 -67.27
CA LEU A 129 -66.83 26.99 -65.95
C LEU A 129 -66.76 25.80 -64.97
N ASP A 130 -67.05 24.58 -65.40
CA ASP A 130 -66.91 23.37 -64.59
C ASP A 130 -65.44 23.11 -64.20
N ASN A 131 -64.52 23.19 -65.16
CA ASN A 131 -63.09 23.09 -64.89
C ASN A 131 -62.59 24.18 -63.93
N MET A 132 -63.13 25.40 -64.04
CA MET A 132 -62.82 26.50 -63.11
C MET A 132 -63.32 26.19 -61.70
N ILE A 133 -64.58 25.76 -61.55
CA ILE A 133 -65.19 25.40 -60.27
C ILE A 133 -64.42 24.25 -59.61
N ASP A 134 -64.04 23.20 -60.35
CA ASP A 134 -63.31 22.03 -59.81
C ASP A 134 -61.88 22.39 -59.36
N ARG A 135 -61.18 23.23 -60.13
CA ARG A 135 -59.83 23.68 -59.75
C ARG A 135 -59.86 24.54 -58.50
N MET A 136 -60.85 25.42 -58.38
CA MET A 136 -61.01 26.35 -57.26
C MET A 136 -61.57 25.67 -56.00
N SER A 137 -62.59 24.82 -56.12
CA SER A 137 -63.23 24.14 -54.96
C SER A 137 -62.32 23.12 -54.28
N GLY A 138 -61.25 22.67 -54.96
CA GLY A 138 -60.25 21.77 -54.38
C GLY A 138 -59.22 22.45 -53.47
N VAL A 139 -59.23 23.77 -53.35
CA VAL A 139 -58.31 24.52 -52.47
C VAL A 139 -59.04 24.83 -51.16
N THR A 140 -58.63 24.16 -50.08
CA THR A 140 -59.20 24.37 -48.74
C THR A 140 -58.09 24.64 -47.73
N ALA A 141 -58.35 25.55 -46.79
CA ALA A 141 -57.40 25.86 -45.73
C ALA A 141 -57.25 24.66 -44.79
N PRO A 142 -56.01 24.28 -44.41
CA PRO A 142 -55.79 23.25 -43.40
C PRO A 142 -56.48 23.59 -42.09
N PRO A 143 -57.10 22.61 -41.40
CA PRO A 143 -57.64 22.85 -40.07
C PRO A 143 -56.51 23.17 -39.07
N GLY A 144 -56.80 24.00 -38.07
CA GLY A 144 -55.87 24.27 -36.96
C GLY A 144 -54.82 25.37 -37.20
N LEU A 145 -54.92 26.19 -38.25
CA LEU A 145 -53.99 27.30 -38.50
C LEU A 145 -53.94 28.34 -37.36
N ALA A 146 -55.09 28.66 -36.76
CA ALA A 146 -55.15 29.58 -35.60
C ALA A 146 -54.46 28.99 -34.36
N GLU A 147 -54.61 27.68 -34.13
CA GLU A 147 -53.91 26.96 -33.06
C GLU A 147 -52.39 26.95 -33.32
N LEU A 148 -51.97 26.73 -34.57
CA LEU A 148 -50.56 26.78 -34.97
C LEU A 148 -49.95 28.18 -34.74
N ALA A 149 -50.66 29.24 -35.09
CA ALA A 149 -50.22 30.62 -34.83
C ALA A 149 -50.12 30.92 -33.31
N GLY A 150 -51.07 30.45 -32.51
CA GLY A 150 -51.02 30.51 -31.05
C GLY A 150 -49.79 29.78 -30.49
N ARG A 151 -49.56 28.56 -30.96
CA ARG A 151 -48.43 27.72 -30.54
C ARG A 151 -47.06 28.30 -30.90
N ILE A 152 -46.91 28.99 -32.03
CA ILE A 152 -45.66 29.70 -32.38
C ILE A 152 -45.36 30.80 -31.37
N ASN A 153 -46.37 31.62 -31.05
CA ASN A 153 -46.20 32.70 -30.07
C ASN A 153 -45.91 32.16 -28.66
N GLU A 154 -46.57 31.07 -28.26
CA GLU A 154 -46.27 30.36 -27.01
C GLU A 154 -44.85 29.80 -26.99
N ALA A 155 -44.40 29.13 -28.05
CA ALA A 155 -43.05 28.59 -28.16
C ALA A 155 -41.98 29.69 -28.13
N ILE A 156 -42.22 30.85 -28.78
CA ILE A 156 -41.33 32.01 -28.72
C ILE A 156 -41.25 32.58 -27.29
N ARG A 157 -42.40 32.73 -26.62
CA ARG A 157 -42.43 33.18 -25.21
C ARG A 157 -41.69 32.22 -24.29
N ALA A 158 -41.99 30.93 -24.40
CA ALA A 158 -41.30 29.88 -23.65
C ALA A 158 -39.78 29.91 -23.89
N ARG A 159 -39.34 30.14 -25.13
CA ARG A 159 -37.91 30.25 -25.48
C ARG A 159 -37.25 31.44 -24.79
N ASN A 160 -37.91 32.61 -24.83
CA ASN A 160 -37.38 33.81 -24.19
C ASN A 160 -37.32 33.65 -22.66
N GLU A 161 -38.35 33.07 -22.04
CA GLU A 161 -38.35 32.75 -20.61
C GLU A 161 -37.25 31.74 -20.24
N ALA A 162 -37.07 30.69 -21.04
CA ALA A 162 -36.02 29.69 -20.83
C ALA A 162 -34.61 30.28 -20.99
N ASP A 163 -34.37 31.13 -22.00
CA ASP A 163 -33.08 31.80 -22.17
C ASP A 163 -32.77 32.78 -21.03
N ASN A 164 -33.77 33.54 -20.57
CA ASN A 164 -33.63 34.45 -19.43
C ASN A 164 -33.29 33.66 -18.15
N HIS A 165 -34.00 32.56 -17.89
CA HIS A 165 -33.73 31.71 -16.74
C HIS A 165 -32.34 31.05 -16.81
N ARG A 166 -31.92 30.59 -18.00
CA ARG A 166 -30.56 30.05 -18.24
C ARG A 166 -29.48 31.09 -17.98
N LYS A 167 -29.67 32.35 -18.42
CA LYS A 167 -28.75 33.47 -18.14
C LYS A 167 -28.68 33.82 -16.65
N GLU A 168 -29.82 33.81 -15.96
CA GLU A 168 -29.89 34.01 -14.52
C GLU A 168 -29.09 32.92 -13.78
N MET A 169 -29.32 31.65 -14.10
CA MET A 169 -28.61 30.52 -13.49
C MET A 169 -27.11 30.52 -13.83
N SER A 170 -26.74 30.91 -15.05
CA SER A 170 -25.33 31.10 -15.44
C SER A 170 -24.65 32.17 -14.57
N THR A 171 -25.35 33.27 -14.28
CA THR A 171 -24.85 34.32 -13.39
C THR A 171 -24.69 33.81 -11.96
N LYS A 172 -25.67 33.06 -11.43
CA LYS A 172 -25.59 32.45 -10.09
C LYS A 172 -24.41 31.47 -9.99
N ARG A 173 -24.23 30.61 -10.99
CA ARG A 173 -23.10 29.68 -11.11
C ARG A 173 -21.76 30.41 -11.10
N ARG A 174 -21.63 31.48 -11.88
CA ARG A 174 -20.40 32.31 -11.90
C ARG A 174 -20.12 32.96 -10.55
N LEU A 175 -21.13 33.52 -9.89
CA LEU A 175 -20.98 34.12 -8.56
C LEU A 175 -20.58 33.07 -7.51
N ALA A 176 -21.21 31.90 -7.52
CA ALA A 176 -20.86 30.80 -6.62
C ALA A 176 -19.43 30.29 -6.85
N SER A 177 -18.99 30.19 -8.12
CA SER A 177 -17.62 29.80 -8.46
C SER A 177 -16.60 30.81 -7.92
N VAL A 178 -16.84 32.11 -8.10
CA VAL A 178 -15.96 33.16 -7.59
C VAL A 178 -15.96 33.21 -6.07
N ALA A 179 -17.10 32.98 -5.43
CA ALA A 179 -17.20 32.91 -3.97
C ALA A 179 -16.43 31.70 -3.41
N LEU A 180 -16.50 30.54 -4.06
CA LEU A 180 -15.74 29.36 -3.68
C LEU A 180 -14.23 29.54 -3.88
N GLU A 181 -13.81 30.21 -4.95
CA GLU A 181 -12.39 30.47 -5.26
C GLU A 181 -11.76 31.49 -4.30
N ASN A 182 -12.52 32.51 -3.89
CA ASN A 182 -12.07 33.50 -2.91
C ASN A 182 -12.30 33.07 -1.45
N GLY A 183 -12.99 31.95 -1.22
CA GLY A 183 -13.28 31.43 0.11
C GLY A 183 -12.06 30.74 0.75
N PRO A 184 -12.19 30.33 2.03
CA PRO A 184 -11.10 29.62 2.70
C PRO A 184 -10.78 28.29 2.02
N ASP A 185 -9.49 28.01 1.80
CA ASP A 185 -9.04 26.73 1.25
C ASP A 185 -9.24 25.60 2.28
N ILE A 186 -10.11 24.66 1.95
CA ILE A 186 -10.46 23.53 2.81
C ILE A 186 -9.26 22.65 3.17
N ALA A 187 -8.26 22.54 2.30
CA ALA A 187 -7.06 21.75 2.57
C ALA A 187 -6.20 22.42 3.64
N THR A 188 -5.93 23.72 3.49
CA THR A 188 -5.19 24.54 4.45
C THR A 188 -5.89 24.59 5.81
N VAL A 189 -7.21 24.81 5.84
CA VAL A 189 -7.99 24.84 7.10
C VAL A 189 -7.92 23.51 7.84
N ARG A 190 -8.07 22.38 7.12
CA ARG A 190 -7.95 21.04 7.73
C ARG A 190 -6.56 20.76 8.27
N LEU A 191 -5.52 21.21 7.56
CA LEU A 191 -4.15 21.07 8.03
C LEU A 191 -3.92 21.88 9.32
N GLY A 192 -4.49 23.08 9.41
CA GLY A 192 -4.44 23.91 10.62
C GLY A 192 -5.15 23.25 11.80
N LEU A 193 -6.38 22.75 11.61
CA LEU A 193 -7.12 22.02 12.66
C LEU A 193 -6.36 20.78 13.15
N LYS A 194 -5.72 20.07 12.22
CA LYS A 194 -4.86 18.94 12.56
C LYS A 194 -3.66 19.39 13.39
N ALA A 195 -2.99 20.49 13.03
CA ALA A 195 -1.87 21.01 13.79
C ALA A 195 -2.26 21.39 15.24
N HIS A 196 -3.43 22.01 15.44
CA HIS A 196 -3.98 22.26 16.78
C HIS A 196 -4.26 20.98 17.57
N THR A 197 -4.90 20.00 16.92
CA THR A 197 -5.18 18.69 17.53
C THR A 197 -3.89 17.97 17.92
N ASP A 198 -2.91 17.93 17.02
CA ASP A 198 -1.60 17.31 17.22
C ASP A 198 -0.84 18.02 18.37
N LEU A 199 -0.96 19.35 18.49
CA LEU A 199 -0.40 20.11 19.61
C LEU A 199 -1.02 19.70 20.95
N VAL A 200 -2.35 19.64 21.04
CA VAL A 200 -3.05 19.23 22.27
C VAL A 200 -2.64 17.82 22.69
N GLN A 201 -2.66 16.87 21.74
CA GLN A 201 -2.23 15.50 22.01
C GLN A 201 -0.77 15.44 22.46
N ARG A 202 0.13 16.18 21.80
CA ARG A 202 1.55 16.19 22.13
C ARG A 202 1.81 16.81 23.51
N VAL A 203 1.03 17.81 23.92
CA VAL A 203 1.11 18.40 25.27
C VAL A 203 0.73 17.34 26.31
N GLN A 204 -0.36 16.61 26.10
CA GLN A 204 -0.78 15.54 27.01
C GLN A 204 0.27 14.41 27.10
N GLU A 205 0.86 14.02 25.98
CA GLU A 205 1.93 13.02 25.95
C GLU A 205 3.19 13.49 26.71
N HIS A 206 3.57 14.77 26.52
CA HIS A 206 4.70 15.37 27.24
C HIS A 206 4.43 15.44 28.74
N ASP A 207 3.27 15.94 29.16
CA ASP A 207 2.89 16.04 30.58
C ASP A 207 2.88 14.67 31.26
N ALA A 208 2.37 13.63 30.57
CA ALA A 208 2.38 12.26 31.07
C ALA A 208 3.80 11.71 31.23
N VAL A 209 4.71 11.99 30.30
CA VAL A 209 6.12 11.58 30.41
C VAL A 209 6.85 12.37 31.49
N ALA A 210 6.58 13.67 31.61
CA ALA A 210 7.15 14.53 32.65
C ALA A 210 6.74 14.05 34.05
N SER A 211 5.46 13.74 34.27
CA SER A 211 4.99 13.16 35.53
C SER A 211 5.68 11.84 35.87
N ARG A 212 5.85 10.96 34.87
CA ARG A 212 6.57 9.68 35.07
C ARG A 212 8.06 9.87 35.33
N LEU A 213 8.67 10.90 34.73
CA LEU A 213 10.06 11.26 34.99
C LEU A 213 10.23 11.74 36.43
N ASP A 214 9.33 12.60 36.92
CA ASP A 214 9.36 13.06 38.32
C ASP A 214 9.25 11.88 39.30
N GLU A 215 8.32 10.95 39.06
CA GLU A 215 8.20 9.71 39.85
C GLU A 215 9.47 8.86 39.80
N ALA A 216 10.05 8.67 38.61
CA ALA A 216 11.28 7.90 38.42
C ALA A 216 12.48 8.55 39.11
N VAL A 217 12.57 9.89 39.12
CA VAL A 217 13.61 10.64 39.83
C VAL A 217 13.47 10.45 41.34
N GLN A 218 12.25 10.52 41.88
CA GLN A 218 12.01 10.25 43.30
C GLN A 218 12.38 8.80 43.68
N GLU A 219 12.01 7.83 42.84
CA GLU A 219 12.39 6.42 43.01
C GLU A 219 13.92 6.26 42.98
N PHE A 220 14.60 6.86 42.01
CA PHE A 220 16.06 6.85 41.91
C PHE A 220 16.73 7.46 43.15
N GLU A 221 16.26 8.61 43.64
CA GLU A 221 16.82 9.19 44.87
C GLU A 221 16.63 8.25 46.09
N SER A 222 15.48 7.59 46.19
CA SER A 222 15.19 6.68 47.28
C SER A 222 16.07 5.42 47.24
N THR A 223 16.25 4.84 46.05
CA THR A 223 17.07 3.64 45.81
C THR A 223 18.55 3.95 45.96
N LYS A 224 19.00 5.11 45.47
CA LYS A 224 20.36 5.63 45.68
C LYS A 224 20.69 5.78 47.15
N ARG A 225 19.82 6.41 47.95
CA ARG A 225 20.03 6.52 49.41
C ARG A 225 20.13 5.15 50.09
N ALA A 226 19.40 4.14 49.60
CA ALA A 226 19.50 2.79 50.11
C ALA A 226 20.81 2.09 49.71
N ALA A 227 21.23 2.26 48.44
CA ALA A 227 22.50 1.77 47.93
C ALA A 227 23.71 2.40 48.62
N ASP A 228 23.66 3.71 48.89
CA ASP A 228 24.71 4.43 49.61
C ASP A 228 24.89 3.88 51.03
N ARG A 229 23.80 3.58 51.75
CA ARG A 229 23.89 2.90 53.07
C ARG A 229 24.55 1.52 52.99
N VAL A 230 24.27 0.76 51.93
CA VAL A 230 24.92 -0.54 51.69
C VAL A 230 26.42 -0.35 51.43
N ARG A 231 26.79 0.61 50.57
CA ARG A 231 28.21 0.91 50.26
C ARG A 231 28.97 1.42 51.48
N GLU A 232 28.39 2.34 52.25
CA GLU A 232 28.97 2.86 53.48
C GLU A 232 29.22 1.74 54.49
N LYS A 233 28.23 0.86 54.69
CA LYS A 233 28.40 -0.29 55.59
C LYS A 233 29.44 -1.27 55.08
N GLN A 234 29.51 -1.50 53.78
CA GLN A 234 30.57 -2.34 53.18
C GLN A 234 31.95 -1.73 53.42
N ALA A 235 32.12 -0.42 53.21
CA ALA A 235 33.38 0.27 53.45
C ALA A 235 33.80 0.24 54.93
N GLU A 236 32.85 0.34 55.86
CA GLU A 236 33.11 0.17 57.30
C GLU A 236 33.64 -1.24 57.62
N LEU A 237 33.01 -2.28 57.04
CA LEU A 237 33.41 -3.68 57.24
C LEU A 237 34.78 -3.97 56.61
N ASP A 238 35.03 -3.48 55.40
CA ASP A 238 36.32 -3.63 54.72
C ASP A 238 37.45 -2.91 55.51
N GLY A 239 37.16 -1.72 56.06
CA GLY A 239 38.07 -1.03 56.96
C GLY A 239 38.40 -1.83 58.23
N GLY A 240 37.40 -2.52 58.80
CA GLY A 240 37.58 -3.44 59.93
C GLY A 240 38.43 -4.67 59.58
N VAL A 241 38.32 -5.20 58.36
CA VAL A 241 39.20 -6.27 57.85
C VAL A 241 40.64 -5.80 57.79
N ASP A 242 40.88 -4.61 57.24
CA ASP A 242 42.23 -4.04 57.13
C ASP A 242 42.85 -3.77 58.51
N GLU A 243 42.06 -3.29 59.47
CA GLU A 243 42.50 -3.11 60.85
C GLU A 243 42.87 -4.45 61.51
N ALA A 244 42.03 -5.47 61.37
CA ALA A 244 42.32 -6.80 61.91
C ALA A 244 43.59 -7.43 61.28
N ARG A 245 43.80 -7.24 59.97
CA ARG A 245 45.02 -7.67 59.27
C ARG A 245 46.27 -6.95 59.77
N ARG A 246 46.18 -5.64 60.05
CA ARG A 246 47.27 -4.88 60.69
C ARG A 246 47.59 -5.42 62.08
N ALA A 247 46.56 -5.74 62.88
CA ALA A 247 46.74 -6.34 64.20
C ALA A 247 47.44 -7.72 64.13
N VAL A 248 47.09 -8.57 63.18
CA VAL A 248 47.79 -9.86 62.95
C VAL A 248 49.25 -9.62 62.61
N THR A 249 49.54 -8.70 61.69
CA THR A 249 50.91 -8.36 61.29
C THR A 249 51.73 -7.87 62.48
N ALA A 250 51.17 -6.97 63.29
CA ALA A 250 51.81 -6.45 64.49
C ALA A 250 52.05 -7.55 65.55
N ALA A 251 51.05 -8.40 65.81
CA ALA A 251 51.17 -9.50 66.77
C ALA A 251 52.22 -10.53 66.33
N ARG A 252 52.28 -10.86 65.03
CA ARG A 252 53.31 -11.75 64.48
C ARG A 252 54.69 -11.14 64.59
N ALA A 253 54.85 -9.85 64.25
CA ALA A 253 56.12 -9.16 64.38
C ALA A 253 56.62 -9.14 65.84
N ALA A 254 55.73 -8.88 66.81
CA ALA A 254 56.04 -8.92 68.24
C ALA A 254 56.43 -10.32 68.72
N ARG A 255 55.76 -11.37 68.23
CA ARG A 255 56.11 -12.76 68.52
C ARG A 255 57.47 -13.14 67.91
N ASP A 256 57.72 -12.76 66.66
CA ASP A 256 58.93 -13.15 65.93
C ASP A 256 60.19 -12.45 66.44
N SER A 257 60.06 -11.28 67.09
CA SER A 257 61.16 -10.60 67.79
C SER A 257 61.37 -11.08 69.24
N ALA A 258 60.43 -11.86 69.79
CA ALA A 258 60.48 -12.36 71.16
C ALA A 258 61.22 -13.70 71.29
N VAL A 259 61.59 -14.05 72.51
CA VAL A 259 62.13 -15.38 72.83
C VAL A 259 61.02 -16.41 72.65
N THR A 260 61.33 -17.50 71.95
CA THR A 260 60.36 -18.57 71.71
C THR A 260 60.21 -19.48 72.94
N ILE A 261 59.02 -20.07 73.12
CA ILE A 261 58.77 -21.09 74.17
C ILE A 261 59.79 -22.24 74.07
N ALA A 262 60.17 -22.64 72.85
CA ALA A 262 61.19 -23.68 72.65
C ALA A 262 62.56 -23.27 73.20
N GLN A 263 62.97 -22.01 73.01
CA GLN A 263 64.21 -21.48 73.58
C GLN A 263 64.13 -21.41 75.10
N VAL A 264 63.04 -20.90 75.68
CA VAL A 264 62.85 -20.87 77.14
C VAL A 264 62.90 -22.28 77.74
N THR A 265 62.28 -23.26 77.07
CA THR A 265 62.29 -24.68 77.50
C THR A 265 63.71 -25.26 77.47
N ALA A 266 64.47 -24.99 76.40
CA ALA A 266 65.86 -25.44 76.28
C ALA A 266 66.76 -24.79 77.36
N TRP A 267 66.56 -23.51 77.65
CA TRP A 267 67.27 -22.79 78.71
C TRP A 267 66.93 -23.32 80.11
N SER A 268 65.66 -23.60 80.39
CA SER A 268 65.24 -24.21 81.66
C SER A 268 65.87 -25.60 81.85
N ALA A 269 65.93 -26.40 80.78
CA ALA A 269 66.60 -27.69 80.80
C ALA A 269 68.13 -27.57 81.00
N ALA A 270 68.76 -26.52 80.47
CA ALA A 270 70.18 -26.25 80.71
C ALA A 270 70.46 -25.87 82.18
N HIS A 271 69.65 -24.98 82.77
CA HIS A 271 69.74 -24.64 84.21
C HIS A 271 69.53 -25.87 85.10
N SER A 272 68.56 -26.72 84.77
CA SER A 272 68.29 -27.96 85.53
C SER A 272 69.49 -28.93 85.49
N ARG A 273 70.16 -29.06 84.33
CA ARG A 273 71.38 -29.87 84.19
C ARG A 273 72.55 -29.28 84.98
N TYR A 274 72.74 -27.96 84.95
CA TYR A 274 73.76 -27.29 85.75
C TYR A 274 73.53 -27.47 87.25
N GLU A 275 72.30 -27.29 87.74
CA GLU A 275 72.00 -27.45 89.17
C GLU A 275 72.25 -28.88 89.64
N ALA A 276 71.87 -29.89 88.84
CA ALA A 276 72.15 -31.29 89.12
C ALA A 276 73.67 -31.57 89.16
N ALA A 277 74.42 -31.09 88.17
CA ALA A 277 75.88 -31.25 88.11
C ALA A 277 76.60 -30.50 89.23
N SER A 278 76.11 -29.33 89.67
CA SER A 278 76.65 -28.56 90.77
C SER A 278 76.49 -29.30 92.10
N LYS A 279 75.31 -29.89 92.34
CA LYS A 279 75.07 -30.76 93.51
C LYS A 279 75.98 -31.99 93.50
N GLU A 280 76.14 -32.64 92.34
CA GLU A 280 77.01 -33.81 92.19
C GLU A 280 78.50 -33.47 92.40
N ALA A 281 78.98 -32.36 91.82
CA ALA A 281 80.33 -31.86 92.03
C ALA A 281 80.59 -31.52 93.51
N GLY A 282 79.64 -30.86 94.18
CA GLY A 282 79.71 -30.59 95.61
C GLY A 282 79.78 -31.87 96.47
N ALA A 283 78.96 -32.88 96.15
CA ALA A 283 78.94 -34.16 96.85
C ALA A 283 80.24 -34.95 96.63
N THR A 284 80.74 -35.00 95.39
CA THR A 284 82.01 -35.69 95.06
C THR A 284 83.23 -34.96 95.61
N ALA A 285 83.21 -33.62 95.68
CA ALA A 285 84.24 -32.81 96.34
C ALA A 285 84.30 -33.11 97.85
N ALA A 286 83.15 -33.17 98.51
CA ALA A 286 83.06 -33.55 99.92
C ALA A 286 83.58 -34.97 100.16
N ALA A 287 83.20 -35.94 99.31
CA ALA A 287 83.67 -37.32 99.40
C ALA A 287 85.18 -37.47 99.14
N ALA A 288 85.74 -36.71 98.19
CA ALA A 288 87.18 -36.69 97.92
C ALA A 288 87.98 -36.10 99.10
N ARG A 289 87.47 -35.02 99.72
CA ARG A 289 88.07 -34.42 100.91
C ARG A 289 88.11 -35.39 102.09
N LEU A 290 86.99 -36.04 102.39
CA LEU A 290 86.91 -37.05 103.46
C LEU A 290 87.86 -38.24 103.22
N ALA A 291 88.01 -38.68 101.97
CA ALA A 291 88.93 -39.76 101.62
C ALA A 291 90.41 -39.34 101.77
N GLU A 292 90.74 -38.09 101.44
CA GLU A 292 92.09 -37.53 101.67
C GLU A 292 92.39 -37.40 103.17
N GLU A 293 91.46 -36.85 103.96
CA GLU A 293 91.59 -36.72 105.43
C GLU A 293 91.73 -38.08 106.12
N ALA A 294 91.06 -39.13 105.62
CA ALA A 294 91.18 -40.50 106.13
C ALA A 294 92.51 -41.18 105.74
N ALA A 295 93.03 -40.91 104.55
CA ALA A 295 94.27 -41.51 104.05
C ALA A 295 95.53 -40.90 104.69
N GLN A 296 95.51 -39.61 105.05
CA GLN A 296 96.65 -38.90 105.65
C GLN A 296 97.21 -39.56 106.94
N PRO A 297 96.41 -39.86 107.97
CA PRO A 297 96.94 -40.51 109.18
C PRO A 297 97.43 -41.93 108.90
N LEU A 298 96.80 -42.65 107.95
CA LEU A 298 97.21 -44.00 107.56
C LEU A 298 98.53 -43.99 106.77
N HIS A 299 98.74 -43.00 105.90
CA HIS A 299 100.01 -42.78 105.22
C HIS A 299 101.14 -42.53 106.21
N LYS A 300 100.89 -41.67 107.20
CA LYS A 300 101.84 -41.39 108.27
C LYS A 300 102.13 -42.63 109.11
N ALA A 301 101.10 -43.38 109.50
CA ALA A 301 101.26 -44.63 110.25
C ALA A 301 102.08 -45.68 109.47
N PHE A 302 101.88 -45.77 108.15
CA PHE A 302 102.70 -46.62 107.28
C PHE A 302 104.17 -46.16 107.24
N GLN A 303 104.43 -44.87 107.09
CA GLN A 303 105.80 -44.31 107.13
C GLN A 303 106.49 -44.56 108.48
N ASP A 304 105.77 -44.35 109.58
CA ASP A 304 106.28 -44.59 110.94
C ASP A 304 106.58 -46.08 111.15
N ALA A 305 105.72 -46.98 110.66
CA ALA A 305 105.93 -48.43 110.72
C ALA A 305 107.09 -48.90 109.80
N GLU A 306 107.27 -48.28 108.64
CA GLU A 306 108.40 -48.54 107.75
C GLU A 306 109.74 -48.10 108.38
N ALA A 307 109.76 -46.92 109.02
CA ALA A 307 110.92 -46.44 109.77
C ALA A 307 111.26 -47.36 110.95
N ALA A 308 110.26 -47.81 111.72
CA ALA A 308 110.45 -48.75 112.82
C ALA A 308 110.95 -50.12 112.32
N ALA A 309 110.46 -50.60 111.17
CA ALA A 309 110.94 -51.84 110.55
C ALA A 309 112.40 -51.73 110.10
N ALA A 310 112.80 -50.58 109.56
CA ALA A 310 114.19 -50.30 109.19
C ALA A 310 115.10 -50.24 110.43
N GLU A 311 114.67 -49.56 111.50
CA GLU A 311 115.44 -49.45 112.74
C GLU A 311 115.61 -50.80 113.44
N SER A 312 114.52 -51.57 113.58
CA SER A 312 114.59 -52.92 114.14
C SER A 312 115.44 -53.87 113.30
N SER A 313 115.40 -53.78 111.96
CA SER A 313 116.27 -54.54 111.07
C SER A 313 117.75 -54.23 111.31
N VAL A 314 118.10 -52.95 111.48
CA VAL A 314 119.48 -52.53 111.80
C VAL A 314 119.91 -53.07 113.15
N ARG A 315 119.03 -52.99 114.16
CA ARG A 315 119.28 -53.50 115.52
C ARG A 315 119.50 -55.01 115.55
N VAL A 316 118.67 -55.79 114.87
CA VAL A 316 118.85 -57.24 114.69
C VAL A 316 120.16 -57.54 113.97
N ALA A 317 120.48 -56.83 112.88
CA ALA A 317 121.72 -57.03 112.13
C ALA A 317 122.98 -56.70 112.96
N GLU A 318 122.91 -55.73 113.86
CA GLU A 318 124.00 -55.43 114.80
C GLU A 318 124.14 -56.50 115.89
N LEU A 319 123.04 -56.93 116.51
CA LEU A 319 123.08 -57.99 117.52
C LEU A 319 123.55 -59.33 116.93
N ARG A 320 123.13 -59.69 115.71
CA ARG A 320 123.66 -60.87 114.98
C ARG A 320 125.17 -60.80 114.79
N ARG A 321 125.70 -59.62 114.41
CA ARG A 321 127.15 -59.42 114.26
C ARG A 321 127.88 -59.59 115.60
N ARG A 322 127.34 -59.05 116.69
CA ARG A 322 127.94 -59.16 118.03
C ARG A 322 127.89 -60.60 118.58
N ALA A 323 126.77 -61.30 118.41
CA ALA A 323 126.63 -62.71 118.79
C ALA A 323 127.62 -63.61 118.04
N GLY A 324 127.90 -63.34 116.76
CA GLY A 324 128.91 -64.05 115.99
C GLY A 324 130.35 -63.91 116.51
N VAL A 325 130.67 -62.82 117.22
CA VAL A 325 132.01 -62.57 117.80
C VAL A 325 132.20 -63.31 119.14
N LEU A 326 131.13 -63.56 119.89
CA LEU A 326 131.18 -64.23 121.20
C LEU A 326 131.25 -65.75 121.14
N GLY A 327 131.04 -66.37 119.99
CA GLY A 327 131.30 -67.80 119.77
C GLY A 327 132.77 -68.21 120.00
N HIS A 328 133.66 -67.26 120.26
CA HIS A 328 135.07 -67.48 120.58
C HIS A 328 135.41 -67.33 122.08
N VAL A 329 134.45 -67.03 122.96
CA VAL A 329 134.71 -66.81 124.39
C VAL A 329 135.08 -68.08 125.14
N ASP A 330 134.61 -69.26 124.70
CA ASP A 330 134.98 -70.56 125.29
C ASP A 330 136.48 -70.89 125.15
N LEU A 331 137.23 -70.11 124.36
CA LEU A 331 138.68 -70.25 124.17
C LEU A 331 139.50 -69.43 125.18
N LEU A 332 138.85 -68.67 126.08
CA LEU A 332 139.51 -67.78 127.05
C LEU A 332 139.43 -68.36 128.47
N VAL A 333 140.57 -68.44 129.16
CA VAL A 333 140.68 -68.92 130.54
C VAL A 333 141.22 -67.81 131.43
N VAL A 334 140.51 -67.49 132.52
CA VAL A 334 140.84 -66.40 133.45
C VAL A 334 142.19 -66.68 134.13
N GLY A 335 143.09 -65.69 134.10
CA GLY A 335 144.47 -65.80 134.62
C GLY A 335 145.51 -66.31 133.61
N SER A 336 145.14 -66.49 132.35
CA SER A 336 146.06 -66.76 131.25
C SER A 336 146.01 -65.67 130.19
N ASP A 337 147.12 -65.47 129.48
CA ASP A 337 147.18 -64.55 128.36
C ASP A 337 146.21 -64.99 127.26
N CYS A 338 145.35 -64.07 126.83
CA CYS A 338 144.39 -64.27 125.76
C CYS A 338 145.10 -64.70 124.46
N PRO A 339 144.68 -65.78 123.77
CA PRO A 339 145.35 -66.26 122.55
C PRO A 339 145.21 -65.34 121.33
N LEU A 340 144.34 -64.33 121.39
CA LEU A 340 144.15 -63.36 120.29
C LEU A 340 144.97 -62.07 120.49
N CYS A 341 145.14 -61.60 121.72
CA CYS A 341 145.81 -60.32 122.00
C CYS A 341 146.93 -60.39 123.03
N LEU A 342 147.21 -61.58 123.59
CA LEU A 342 148.31 -61.88 124.53
C LEU A 342 148.32 -61.01 125.79
N GLN A 343 147.14 -60.54 126.21
CA GLN A 343 146.96 -59.85 127.49
C GLN A 343 146.22 -60.75 128.48
N GLU A 344 146.62 -60.66 129.75
CA GLU A 344 146.07 -61.48 130.83
C GLU A 344 144.57 -61.23 131.00
N VAL A 345 143.79 -62.30 130.94
CA VAL A 345 142.33 -62.22 131.07
C VAL A 345 141.96 -62.13 132.54
N HIS A 346 141.59 -60.93 132.98
CA HIS A 346 141.23 -60.67 134.39
C HIS A 346 139.77 -61.02 134.72
N GLU A 347 138.84 -60.95 133.76
CA GLU A 347 137.44 -61.31 133.94
C GLU A 347 136.81 -61.65 132.57
N LEU A 348 135.92 -62.65 132.55
CA LEU A 348 135.12 -62.98 131.37
C LEU A 348 133.73 -62.34 131.51
N PRO A 349 133.25 -61.56 130.51
CA PRO A 349 131.94 -60.94 130.58
C PRO A 349 130.83 -61.99 130.54
N ALA A 350 129.97 -62.02 131.54
CA ALA A 350 128.72 -62.77 131.50
C ALA A 350 127.63 -61.93 130.82
N HIS A 351 127.53 -62.02 129.49
CA HIS A 351 126.43 -61.44 128.72
C HIS A 351 125.74 -62.51 127.88
N ASP A 352 124.43 -62.71 128.11
CA ASP A 352 123.57 -63.66 127.37
C ASP A 352 122.98 -63.01 126.11
N LEU A 353 123.85 -62.74 125.13
CA LEU A 353 123.50 -62.06 123.89
C LEU A 353 122.62 -62.90 122.94
N ASP A 354 122.48 -64.21 123.19
CA ASP A 354 121.59 -65.08 122.44
C ASP A 354 120.11 -64.83 122.79
N THR A 355 119.83 -64.57 124.07
CA THR A 355 118.50 -64.14 124.54
C THR A 355 118.15 -62.74 124.01
N ASP A 356 119.09 -61.80 124.04
CA ASP A 356 118.89 -60.43 123.49
C ASP A 356 118.63 -60.45 121.97
N LEU A 357 119.33 -61.31 121.22
CA LEU A 357 119.11 -61.47 119.79
C LEU A 357 117.73 -62.09 119.50
N ARG A 358 117.34 -63.16 120.20
CA ARG A 358 116.01 -63.77 120.03
C ARG A 358 114.89 -62.79 120.38
N GLN A 359 115.09 -61.96 121.41
CA GLN A 359 114.14 -60.91 121.75
C GLN A 359 114.05 -59.85 120.64
N ALA A 360 115.18 -59.37 120.11
CA ALA A 360 115.19 -58.41 119.01
C ALA A 360 114.60 -58.99 117.70
N GLU A 361 114.81 -60.28 117.42
CA GLU A 361 114.22 -60.96 116.27
C GLU A 361 112.69 -61.10 116.41
N ALA A 362 112.20 -61.45 117.60
CA ALA A 362 110.77 -61.48 117.89
C ALA A 362 110.14 -60.07 117.83
N GLU A 363 110.82 -59.06 118.36
CA GLU A 363 110.39 -57.65 118.22
C GLU A 363 110.38 -57.19 116.76
N HIS A 364 111.36 -57.59 115.95
CA HIS A 364 111.39 -57.27 114.51
C HIS A 364 110.27 -57.96 113.74
N GLU A 365 109.91 -59.20 114.08
CA GLU A 365 108.77 -59.91 113.49
C GLU A 365 107.44 -59.21 113.80
N ILE A 366 107.26 -58.72 115.03
CA ILE A 366 106.09 -57.91 115.42
C ILE A 366 106.04 -56.58 114.63
N VAL A 367 107.19 -55.91 114.47
CA VAL A 367 107.26 -54.66 113.71
C VAL A 367 107.03 -54.88 112.21
N LEU A 368 107.48 -56.00 111.65
CA LEU A 368 107.19 -56.37 110.26
C LEU A 368 105.70 -56.64 110.05
N ALA A 369 105.05 -57.36 110.97
CA ALA A 369 103.60 -57.57 110.93
C ALA A 369 102.84 -56.23 110.99
N ALA A 370 103.23 -55.34 111.92
CA ALA A 370 102.64 -54.00 112.04
C ALA A 370 102.84 -53.15 110.77
N ARG A 371 104.00 -53.25 110.10
CA ARG A 371 104.23 -52.61 108.79
C ARG A 371 103.31 -53.19 107.72
N THR A 372 103.14 -54.50 107.66
CA THR A 372 102.27 -55.15 106.67
C THR A 372 100.81 -54.73 106.85
N ASP A 373 100.32 -54.69 108.09
CA ASP A 373 98.97 -54.22 108.41
C ASP A 373 98.79 -52.74 108.04
N ALA A 374 99.77 -51.89 108.38
CA ALA A 374 99.76 -50.47 108.01
C ALA A 374 99.81 -50.27 106.48
N ALA A 375 100.54 -51.12 105.76
CA ALA A 375 100.61 -51.09 104.29
C ALA A 375 99.25 -51.44 103.66
N GLN A 376 98.57 -52.48 104.15
CA GLN A 376 97.25 -52.88 103.65
C GLN A 376 96.20 -51.80 103.89
N LEU A 377 96.15 -51.25 105.12
CA LEU A 377 95.22 -50.18 105.47
C LEU A 377 95.47 -48.91 104.64
N TYR A 378 96.74 -48.55 104.41
CA TYR A 378 97.09 -47.43 103.54
C TYR A 378 96.74 -47.71 102.07
N GLU A 379 97.01 -48.90 101.54
CA GLU A 379 96.70 -49.27 100.16
C GLU A 379 95.20 -49.21 99.86
N GLU A 380 94.36 -49.69 100.76
CA GLU A 380 92.90 -49.59 100.65
C GLU A 380 92.42 -48.13 100.71
N ALA A 381 92.96 -47.34 101.63
CA ALA A 381 92.64 -45.92 101.76
C ALA A 381 93.12 -45.10 100.55
N ASP A 382 94.30 -45.37 100.01
CA ASP A 382 94.85 -44.67 98.83
C ASP A 382 94.09 -45.03 97.56
N LYS A 383 93.68 -46.30 97.38
CA LYS A 383 92.75 -46.70 96.30
C LYS A 383 91.42 -45.96 96.39
N ALA A 384 90.85 -45.84 97.60
CA ALA A 384 89.62 -45.10 97.81
C ALA A 384 89.81 -43.60 97.51
N ARG A 385 90.91 -43.00 97.97
CA ARG A 385 91.29 -41.60 97.72
C ARG A 385 91.45 -41.30 96.23
N ILE A 386 92.23 -42.11 95.51
CA ILE A 386 92.43 -41.97 94.05
C ILE A 386 91.08 -42.08 93.32
N LYS A 387 90.24 -43.06 93.68
CA LYS A 387 88.92 -43.24 93.08
C LYS A 387 88.02 -42.03 93.32
N ARG A 388 87.94 -41.52 94.56
CA ARG A 388 87.11 -40.36 94.91
C ARG A 388 87.62 -39.08 94.24
N ARG A 389 88.94 -38.90 94.15
CA ARG A 389 89.55 -37.78 93.42
C ARG A 389 89.22 -37.82 91.92
N ALA A 390 89.33 -38.97 91.28
CA ALA A 390 88.96 -39.12 89.86
C ALA A 390 87.47 -38.85 89.62
N GLN A 391 86.59 -39.30 90.54
CA GLN A 391 85.16 -38.99 90.50
C GLN A 391 84.90 -37.48 90.61
N HIS A 392 85.57 -36.80 91.54
CA HIS A 392 85.48 -35.35 91.68
C HIS A 392 86.01 -34.60 90.45
N GLU A 393 87.18 -34.95 89.93
CA GLU A 393 87.75 -34.32 88.72
C GLU A 393 86.82 -34.49 87.51
N SER A 394 86.20 -35.67 87.35
CA SER A 394 85.19 -35.90 86.31
C SER A 394 83.94 -35.05 86.51
N ALA A 395 83.40 -34.98 87.73
CA ALA A 395 82.21 -34.17 88.04
C ALA A 395 82.49 -32.67 87.89
N ALA A 396 83.67 -32.19 88.32
CA ALA A 396 84.11 -30.81 88.16
C ALA A 396 84.25 -30.44 86.68
N LYS A 397 84.82 -31.32 85.85
CA LYS A 397 84.92 -31.07 84.39
C LYS A 397 83.55 -30.97 83.73
N THR A 398 82.60 -31.83 84.11
CA THR A 398 81.21 -31.75 83.64
C THR A 398 80.54 -30.45 84.09
N LEU A 399 80.74 -30.05 85.35
CA LEU A 399 80.23 -28.79 85.89
C LEU A 399 80.76 -27.60 85.09
N THR A 400 82.07 -27.51 84.83
CA THR A 400 82.68 -26.44 84.03
C THR A 400 82.11 -26.38 82.60
N GLY A 401 81.84 -27.55 82.00
CA GLY A 401 81.16 -27.63 80.70
C GLY A 401 79.78 -26.97 80.73
N TYR A 402 78.94 -27.32 81.70
CA TYR A 402 77.62 -26.71 81.85
C TYR A 402 77.70 -25.23 82.27
N GLU A 403 78.69 -24.83 83.06
CA GLU A 403 78.89 -23.45 83.50
C GLU A 403 79.15 -22.51 82.31
N SER A 404 79.88 -22.98 81.29
CA SER A 404 80.00 -22.29 80.01
C SER A 404 78.67 -22.21 79.25
N ASP A 405 77.87 -23.28 79.26
CA ASP A 405 76.58 -23.32 78.56
C ASP A 405 75.58 -22.32 79.16
N ILE A 406 75.46 -22.25 80.49
CA ILE A 406 74.55 -21.31 81.17
C ILE A 406 75.04 -19.86 81.24
N ALA A 407 76.33 -19.58 81.04
CA ALA A 407 76.86 -18.20 81.07
C ALA A 407 76.19 -17.26 80.06
N SER A 408 75.73 -17.81 78.93
CA SER A 408 75.03 -17.08 77.86
C SER A 408 73.50 -17.08 78.00
N ILE A 409 72.97 -17.82 78.99
CA ILE A 409 71.54 -18.05 79.19
C ILE A 409 71.01 -17.09 80.27
N PRO A 410 69.82 -16.49 80.10
CA PRO A 410 69.20 -15.67 81.15
C PRO A 410 69.07 -16.45 82.48
N PRO A 411 69.16 -15.77 83.64
CA PRO A 411 69.05 -16.43 84.94
C PRO A 411 67.66 -17.07 85.12
N SER A 412 67.61 -18.20 85.83
CA SER A 412 66.42 -19.06 85.95
C SER A 412 65.14 -18.34 86.34
N HIS A 413 65.20 -17.41 87.30
CA HIS A 413 64.04 -16.63 87.75
C HIS A 413 63.39 -15.74 86.66
N ARG A 414 64.11 -15.44 85.57
CA ARG A 414 63.55 -14.68 84.43
C ARG A 414 62.92 -15.58 83.36
N LEU A 415 63.21 -16.88 83.37
CA LEU A 415 62.70 -17.81 82.35
C LEU A 415 61.19 -17.98 82.44
N ASP A 416 60.61 -18.02 83.65
CA ASP A 416 59.16 -18.11 83.83
C ASP A 416 58.43 -16.88 83.25
N GLY A 417 58.98 -15.68 83.45
CA GLY A 417 58.45 -14.44 82.87
C GLY A 417 58.53 -14.43 81.34
N LEU A 418 59.66 -14.85 80.77
CA LEU A 418 59.82 -14.97 79.32
C LEU A 418 58.90 -16.03 78.70
N GLY A 419 58.65 -17.13 79.42
CA GLY A 419 57.72 -18.17 79.00
C GLY A 419 56.25 -17.70 79.01
N ALA A 420 55.87 -16.93 80.03
CA ALA A 420 54.55 -16.29 80.09
C ALA A 420 54.36 -15.28 78.93
N GLU A 421 55.34 -14.40 78.71
CA GLU A 421 55.32 -13.42 77.62
C GLU A 421 55.20 -14.09 76.24
N ALA A 422 55.98 -15.16 75.99
CA ALA A 422 55.90 -15.91 74.74
C ALA A 422 54.53 -16.58 74.54
N THR A 423 53.88 -17.03 75.62
CA THR A 423 52.54 -17.62 75.59
C THR A 423 51.47 -16.57 75.31
N GLU A 424 51.55 -15.41 75.96
CA GLU A 424 50.67 -14.27 75.72
C GLU A 424 50.76 -13.77 74.27
N LEU A 425 51.98 -13.64 73.73
CA LEU A 425 52.18 -13.25 72.33
C LEU A 425 51.61 -14.29 71.35
N ALA A 426 51.77 -15.57 71.63
CA ALA A 426 51.17 -16.64 70.82
C ALA A 426 49.63 -16.60 70.87
N GLU A 427 49.05 -16.27 72.01
CA GLU A 427 47.61 -16.06 72.17
C GLU A 427 47.12 -14.80 71.47
N ALA A 428 47.86 -13.69 71.56
CA ALA A 428 47.57 -12.46 70.85
C ALA A 428 47.50 -12.67 69.32
N VAL A 429 48.44 -13.45 68.75
CA VAL A 429 48.39 -13.83 67.33
C VAL A 429 47.12 -14.61 67.00
N ARG A 430 46.76 -15.62 67.80
CA ARG A 430 45.54 -16.43 67.57
C ARG A 430 44.28 -15.57 67.63
N THR A 431 44.18 -14.69 68.63
CA THR A 431 43.06 -13.76 68.81
C THR A 431 42.94 -12.80 67.64
N ALA A 432 44.06 -12.22 67.19
CA ALA A 432 44.08 -11.35 66.01
C ALA A 432 43.67 -12.10 64.73
N GLU A 433 44.13 -13.33 64.52
CA GLU A 433 43.74 -14.16 63.36
C GLU A 433 42.25 -14.54 63.39
N GLN A 434 41.71 -14.80 64.58
CA GLN A 434 40.27 -15.03 64.76
C GLN A 434 39.47 -13.77 64.44
N ALA A 435 39.90 -12.61 64.93
CA ALA A 435 39.26 -11.32 64.63
C ALA A 435 39.25 -11.04 63.12
N THR A 436 40.36 -11.29 62.41
CA THR A 436 40.41 -11.15 60.94
C THR A 436 39.41 -12.06 60.24
N ARG A 437 39.35 -13.34 60.61
CA ARG A 437 38.36 -14.28 60.03
C ARG A 437 36.92 -13.83 60.27
N GLN A 438 36.62 -13.30 61.46
CA GLN A 438 35.30 -12.77 61.79
C GLN A 438 34.96 -11.53 60.96
N ALA A 439 35.91 -10.60 60.82
CA ALA A 439 35.75 -9.40 59.99
C ALA A 439 35.54 -9.76 58.51
N GLU A 440 36.36 -10.67 57.96
CA GLU A 440 36.24 -11.11 56.56
C GLU A 440 34.90 -11.80 56.30
N THR A 441 34.44 -12.64 57.23
CA THR A 441 33.12 -13.29 57.14
C THR A 441 31.99 -12.27 57.20
N ALA A 442 32.10 -11.24 58.04
CA ALA A 442 31.09 -10.19 58.14
C ALA A 442 31.04 -9.35 56.85
N ALA A 443 32.19 -8.96 56.29
CA ALA A 443 32.31 -8.23 55.04
C ALA A 443 31.75 -9.02 53.85
N SER A 444 32.12 -10.30 53.70
CA SER A 444 31.62 -11.18 52.64
C SER A 444 30.11 -11.42 52.77
N ARG A 445 29.59 -11.72 53.97
CA ARG A 445 28.13 -11.89 54.19
C ARG A 445 27.33 -10.64 53.85
N HIS A 446 27.89 -9.46 54.14
CA HIS A 446 27.24 -8.20 53.81
C HIS A 446 27.24 -7.95 52.30
N GLY A 447 28.39 -8.12 51.63
CA GLY A 447 28.52 -7.90 50.19
C GLY A 447 27.72 -8.91 49.34
N GLU A 448 27.70 -10.18 49.75
CA GLU A 448 27.01 -11.27 49.05
C GLU A 448 25.54 -11.43 49.47
N SER A 449 25.07 -10.62 50.41
CA SER A 449 23.67 -10.64 50.82
C SER A 449 22.78 -10.36 49.62
N ALA A 450 21.91 -11.31 49.28
CA ALA A 450 20.95 -11.17 48.19
C ALA A 450 20.07 -9.93 48.34
N SER A 451 19.82 -9.47 49.59
CA SER A 451 19.09 -8.23 49.84
C SER A 451 19.90 -7.00 49.41
N ASN A 452 21.20 -6.97 49.71
CA ASN A 452 22.07 -5.84 49.38
C ASN A 452 22.34 -5.77 47.88
N VAL A 453 22.57 -6.92 47.24
CA VAL A 453 22.70 -7.02 45.78
C VAL A 453 21.45 -6.46 45.10
N LYS A 454 20.25 -6.85 45.54
CA LYS A 454 18.99 -6.32 45.01
C LYS A 454 18.85 -4.81 45.16
N VAL A 455 19.33 -4.23 46.26
CA VAL A 455 19.31 -2.77 46.47
C VAL A 455 20.20 -2.06 45.46
N LEU A 456 21.41 -2.59 45.21
CA LEU A 456 22.34 -2.04 44.22
C LEU A 456 21.81 -2.18 42.78
N GLU A 457 21.19 -3.32 42.46
CA GLU A 457 20.54 -3.54 41.17
C GLU A 457 19.32 -2.62 40.97
N ALA A 458 18.54 -2.37 42.02
CA ALA A 458 17.39 -1.47 41.99
C ALA A 458 17.80 -0.02 41.71
N GLU A 459 18.89 0.47 42.30
CA GLU A 459 19.46 1.79 41.98
C GLU A 459 19.86 1.87 40.50
N GLN A 460 20.57 0.87 39.97
CA GLN A 460 20.95 0.84 38.55
C GLN A 460 19.74 0.80 37.62
N ALA A 461 18.70 0.05 37.98
CA ALA A 461 17.46 -0.02 37.21
C ALA A 461 16.72 1.33 37.23
N ALA A 462 16.64 1.99 38.38
CA ALA A 462 16.04 3.31 38.52
C ALA A 462 16.80 4.38 37.73
N ASP A 463 18.14 4.38 37.78
CA ASP A 463 19.00 5.29 37.01
C ASP A 463 18.81 5.16 35.49
N ARG A 464 18.75 3.91 34.99
CA ARG A 464 18.43 3.63 33.58
C ARG A 464 17.04 4.12 33.19
N ASN A 465 16.06 3.98 34.10
CA ASN A 465 14.70 4.44 33.86
C ASN A 465 14.62 5.98 33.77
N VAL A 466 15.28 6.69 34.70
CA VAL A 466 15.43 8.15 34.68
C VAL A 466 16.10 8.61 33.38
N THR A 467 17.20 8.00 33.00
CA THR A 467 17.92 8.31 31.75
C THR A 467 17.00 8.17 30.53
N ARG A 468 16.30 7.03 30.39
CA ARG A 468 15.36 6.77 29.29
C ARG A 468 14.21 7.78 29.24
N LEU A 469 13.65 8.12 30.39
CA LEU A 469 12.53 9.08 30.46
C LEU A 469 12.99 10.51 30.18
N THR A 470 14.21 10.87 30.58
CA THR A 470 14.81 12.19 30.30
C THR A 470 15.03 12.37 28.80
N GLU A 471 15.53 11.35 28.10
CA GLU A 471 15.67 11.36 26.65
C GLU A 471 14.31 11.50 25.96
N SER A 472 13.31 10.73 26.40
CA SER A 472 11.94 10.82 25.88
C SER A 472 11.30 12.19 26.11
N GLU A 473 11.49 12.79 27.29
CA GLU A 473 10.98 14.13 27.62
C GLU A 473 11.62 15.18 26.70
N SER A 474 12.94 15.13 26.53
CA SER A 474 13.68 16.05 25.66
C SER A 474 13.19 16.00 24.21
N ILE A 475 12.94 14.79 23.67
CA ILE A 475 12.40 14.62 22.31
C ILE A 475 11.00 15.24 22.19
N LEU A 476 10.11 14.94 23.15
CA LEU A 476 8.75 15.49 23.15
C LEU A 476 8.76 17.01 23.30
N ARG A 477 9.66 17.56 24.13
CA ARG A 477 9.82 18.99 24.32
C ARG A 477 10.29 19.71 23.05
N ALA A 478 11.21 19.10 22.31
CA ALA A 478 11.65 19.62 21.01
C ALA A 478 10.50 19.61 19.99
N GLN A 479 9.73 18.52 19.92
CA GLN A 479 8.55 18.41 19.07
C GLN A 479 7.47 19.44 19.43
N LEU A 480 7.20 19.63 20.72
CA LEU A 480 6.28 20.67 21.20
C LEU A 480 6.72 22.07 20.81
N THR A 481 8.02 22.35 20.90
CA THR A 481 8.55 23.66 20.50
C THR A 481 8.31 23.90 19.01
N SER A 482 8.56 22.90 18.16
CA SER A 482 8.28 22.98 16.72
C SER A 482 6.79 23.17 16.44
N LEU A 483 5.91 22.38 17.07
CA LEU A 483 4.46 22.47 16.87
C LEU A 483 3.90 23.81 17.35
N ARG A 484 4.38 24.33 18.48
CA ARG A 484 3.98 25.65 19.00
C ARG A 484 4.35 26.77 18.03
N ILE A 485 5.52 26.70 17.40
CA ILE A 485 5.92 27.66 16.36
C ILE A 485 4.98 27.55 15.15
N THR A 486 4.69 26.34 14.68
CA THR A 486 3.76 26.14 13.56
C THR A 486 2.35 26.66 13.87
N VAL A 487 1.85 26.43 15.08
CA VAL A 487 0.51 26.87 15.49
C VAL A 487 0.44 28.37 15.76
N ALA A 488 1.53 29.02 16.18
CA ALA A 488 1.55 30.44 16.51
C ALA A 488 1.17 31.36 15.33
N ASP A 489 1.47 30.93 14.09
CA ASP A 489 1.16 31.68 12.87
C ASP A 489 -0.20 31.29 12.25
N LEU A 490 -0.92 30.33 12.85
CA LEU A 490 -2.22 29.87 12.37
C LEU A 490 -3.37 30.58 13.11
N PRO A 491 -4.54 30.73 12.46
CA PRO A 491 -5.77 31.15 13.15
C PRO A 491 -6.11 30.20 14.31
N ASP A 492 -6.91 30.69 15.26
CA ASP A 492 -7.35 29.87 16.38
C ASP A 492 -8.29 28.72 15.93
N GLU A 493 -8.48 27.73 16.80
CA GLU A 493 -9.25 26.53 16.47
C GLU A 493 -10.71 26.87 16.10
N ASP A 494 -11.33 27.82 16.81
CA ASP A 494 -12.71 28.24 16.58
C ASP A 494 -12.87 28.96 15.23
N GLU A 495 -11.91 29.80 14.86
CA GLU A 495 -11.84 30.49 13.58
C GLU A 495 -11.64 29.48 12.43
N LEU A 496 -10.76 28.49 12.59
CA LEU A 496 -10.56 27.43 11.60
C LEU A 496 -11.82 26.57 11.43
N LEU A 497 -12.55 26.27 12.51
CA LEU A 497 -13.83 25.56 12.44
C LEU A 497 -14.89 26.39 11.71
N ALA A 498 -14.94 27.70 11.95
CA ALA A 498 -15.82 28.62 11.23
C ALA A 498 -15.48 28.68 9.73
N GLN A 499 -14.20 28.82 9.38
CA GLN A 499 -13.72 28.79 8.00
C GLN A 499 -14.05 27.45 7.31
N LEU A 500 -13.92 26.31 8.01
CA LEU A 500 -14.30 25.01 7.46
C LEU A 500 -15.81 24.92 7.18
N ALA A 501 -16.64 25.47 8.06
CA ALA A 501 -18.09 25.55 7.86
C ALA A 501 -18.44 26.44 6.66
N GLU A 502 -17.74 27.57 6.51
CA GLU A 502 -17.88 28.47 5.36
C GLU A 502 -17.50 27.78 4.04
N SER A 503 -16.33 27.14 3.94
CA SER A 503 -15.92 26.41 2.73
C SER A 503 -16.91 25.31 2.35
N ARG A 504 -17.50 24.62 3.34
CA ARG A 504 -18.55 23.61 3.12
C ARG A 504 -19.82 24.24 2.58
N SER A 505 -20.23 25.39 3.11
CA SER A 505 -21.40 26.13 2.63
C SER A 505 -21.21 26.60 1.19
N LEU A 506 -20.07 27.24 0.90
CA LEU A 506 -19.72 27.71 -0.45
C LEU A 506 -19.68 26.57 -1.47
N LYS A 507 -19.12 25.41 -1.10
CA LYS A 507 -19.12 24.23 -1.96
C LYS A 507 -20.55 23.74 -2.24
N ALA A 508 -21.40 23.67 -1.22
CA ALA A 508 -22.80 23.28 -1.38
C ALA A 508 -23.59 24.28 -2.23
N GLU A 509 -23.28 25.58 -2.13
CA GLU A 509 -23.85 26.62 -3.00
C GLU A 509 -23.42 26.45 -4.46
N MET A 510 -22.15 26.14 -4.72
CA MET A 510 -21.65 25.85 -6.06
C MET A 510 -22.34 24.62 -6.65
N GLU A 511 -22.46 23.52 -5.90
CA GLU A 511 -23.16 22.31 -6.35
C GLU A 511 -24.63 22.58 -6.69
N ARG A 512 -25.33 23.37 -5.86
CA ARG A 512 -26.72 23.81 -6.16
C ARG A 512 -26.79 24.68 -7.41
N ALA A 513 -25.83 25.59 -7.60
CA ALA A 513 -25.80 26.49 -8.76
C ALA A 513 -25.48 25.75 -10.06
N ASP A 514 -24.55 24.78 -10.03
CA ASP A 514 -24.26 23.89 -11.15
C ASP A 514 -25.48 23.05 -11.54
N SER A 515 -26.15 22.43 -10.56
CA SER A 515 -27.39 21.67 -10.80
C SER A 515 -28.47 22.56 -11.42
N GLY A 516 -28.70 23.74 -10.86
CA GLY A 516 -29.71 24.69 -11.37
C GLY A 516 -29.38 25.19 -12.79
N PHE A 517 -28.10 25.38 -13.12
CA PHE A 517 -27.68 25.73 -14.48
C PHE A 517 -27.94 24.59 -15.46
N ASN A 518 -27.55 23.35 -15.12
CA ASN A 518 -27.76 22.18 -15.97
C ASN A 518 -29.26 21.93 -16.24
N ASP A 519 -30.11 22.09 -15.22
CA ASP A 519 -31.56 21.98 -15.36
C ASP A 519 -32.14 23.07 -16.30
N ALA A 520 -31.64 24.30 -16.17
CA ALA A 520 -32.05 25.42 -17.03
C ALA A 520 -31.57 25.25 -18.48
N GLU A 521 -30.37 24.71 -18.70
CA GLU A 521 -29.83 24.36 -20.00
C GLU A 521 -30.66 23.27 -20.67
N ALA A 522 -30.93 22.17 -19.97
CA ALA A 522 -31.78 21.08 -20.48
C ALA A 522 -33.21 21.56 -20.78
N ARG A 523 -33.76 22.50 -19.99
CA ARG A 523 -35.06 23.12 -20.30
C ARG A 523 -34.98 23.97 -21.58
N TYR A 524 -33.94 24.78 -21.73
CA TYR A 524 -33.75 25.61 -22.91
C TYR A 524 -33.63 24.76 -24.19
N GLU A 525 -32.85 23.67 -24.16
CA GLU A 525 -32.74 22.73 -25.28
C GLU A 525 -34.09 22.11 -25.67
N ARG A 526 -34.89 21.66 -24.69
CA ARG A 526 -36.25 21.14 -24.95
C ARG A 526 -37.13 22.18 -25.63
N VAL A 527 -37.11 23.42 -25.14
CA VAL A 527 -37.93 24.51 -25.70
C VAL A 527 -37.47 24.91 -27.11
N ILE A 528 -36.18 24.86 -27.40
CA ILE A 528 -35.65 25.08 -28.75
C ILE A 528 -36.13 23.99 -29.70
N ALA A 529 -36.04 22.72 -29.30
CA ALA A 529 -36.55 21.61 -30.10
C ALA A 529 -38.06 21.72 -30.37
N ASP A 530 -38.84 22.14 -29.36
CA ASP A 530 -40.27 22.41 -29.53
C ASP A 530 -40.53 23.55 -30.53
N LEU A 531 -39.78 24.65 -30.44
CA LEU A 531 -39.89 25.78 -31.37
C LEU A 531 -39.53 25.36 -32.80
N GLU A 532 -38.47 24.58 -32.99
CA GLU A 532 -38.09 24.01 -34.30
C GLU A 532 -39.20 23.12 -34.86
N ALA A 533 -39.79 22.25 -34.04
CA ALA A 533 -40.89 21.39 -34.45
C ALA A 533 -42.14 22.20 -34.87
N VAL A 534 -42.45 23.28 -34.16
CA VAL A 534 -43.57 24.18 -34.52
C VAL A 534 -43.24 24.97 -35.80
N ASN A 535 -42.01 25.46 -35.96
CA ASN A 535 -41.57 26.16 -37.18
C ASN A 535 -41.62 25.25 -38.42
N HIS A 536 -41.25 23.97 -38.29
CA HIS A 536 -41.41 23.01 -39.38
C HIS A 536 -42.88 22.82 -39.78
N ARG A 537 -43.81 22.81 -38.82
CA ARG A 537 -45.26 22.78 -39.12
C ARG A 537 -45.73 24.06 -39.81
N HIS A 538 -45.22 25.21 -39.37
CA HIS A 538 -45.48 26.50 -40.02
C HIS A 538 -45.00 26.50 -41.48
N ALA A 539 -43.77 26.07 -41.73
CA ALA A 539 -43.21 25.97 -43.08
C ALA A 539 -44.06 25.07 -44.00
N ARG A 540 -44.50 23.91 -43.51
CA ARG A 540 -45.42 23.03 -44.26
C ARG A 540 -46.77 23.69 -44.56
N ALA A 541 -47.31 24.47 -43.61
CA ALA A 541 -48.55 25.22 -43.83
C ALA A 541 -48.36 26.34 -44.87
N THR A 542 -47.20 26.99 -44.91
CA THR A 542 -46.81 27.96 -45.94
C THR A 542 -46.68 27.30 -47.31
N GLU A 543 -46.01 26.14 -47.40
CA GLU A 543 -45.91 25.35 -48.64
C GLU A 543 -47.30 24.96 -49.16
N HIS A 544 -48.20 24.54 -48.28
CA HIS A 544 -49.58 24.20 -48.65
C HIS A 544 -50.35 25.42 -49.19
N LEU A 545 -50.13 26.62 -48.62
CA LEU A 545 -50.70 27.87 -49.12
C LEU A 545 -50.20 28.19 -50.53
N HIS A 546 -48.89 28.04 -50.76
CA HIS A 546 -48.31 28.23 -52.09
C HIS A 546 -48.87 27.25 -53.10
N ALA A 547 -48.95 25.95 -52.77
CA ALA A 547 -49.54 24.93 -53.63
C ALA A 547 -51.02 25.22 -53.95
N GLY A 548 -51.79 25.69 -52.95
CA GLY A 548 -53.18 26.11 -53.13
C GLY A 548 -53.31 27.30 -54.08
N ARG A 549 -52.45 28.32 -53.91
CA ARG A 549 -52.40 29.49 -54.80
C ARG A 549 -51.99 29.13 -56.23
N ASP A 550 -50.99 28.26 -56.38
CA ASP A 550 -50.48 27.85 -57.69
C ASP A 550 -51.55 27.10 -58.51
N ARG A 551 -52.39 26.31 -57.85
CA ARG A 551 -53.53 25.61 -58.48
C ARG A 551 -54.54 26.57 -59.13
N VAL A 552 -54.66 27.79 -58.59
CA VAL A 552 -55.57 28.84 -59.09
C VAL A 552 -54.84 30.00 -59.78
N ALA A 553 -53.51 29.90 -59.97
CA ALA A 553 -52.69 30.97 -60.53
C ALA A 553 -53.16 31.46 -61.92
N ALA A 554 -53.68 30.54 -62.75
CA ALA A 554 -54.20 30.84 -64.07
C ALA A 554 -55.37 31.84 -64.08
N PHE A 555 -56.04 32.02 -62.94
CA PHE A 555 -57.21 32.90 -62.78
C PHE A 555 -56.87 34.25 -62.11
N GLY A 556 -55.59 34.51 -61.84
CA GLY A 556 -55.12 35.78 -61.26
C GLY A 556 -55.50 35.97 -59.79
N PRO A 557 -55.02 35.10 -58.86
CA PRO A 557 -55.32 35.23 -57.44
C PRO A 557 -54.71 36.50 -56.84
N PRO A 558 -55.27 37.02 -55.73
CA PRO A 558 -54.75 38.20 -55.05
C PRO A 558 -53.30 38.00 -54.56
N ALA A 559 -52.61 39.11 -54.29
CA ALA A 559 -51.34 39.08 -53.59
C ALA A 559 -51.58 38.70 -52.12
N ILE A 560 -50.80 37.73 -51.62
CA ILE A 560 -50.96 37.17 -50.28
C ILE A 560 -49.69 37.46 -49.48
N ASP A 561 -49.86 37.99 -48.27
CA ASP A 561 -48.77 38.15 -47.29
C ASP A 561 -48.61 36.87 -46.47
N THR A 562 -47.46 36.20 -46.62
CA THR A 562 -47.16 34.95 -45.93
C THR A 562 -46.75 35.13 -44.46
N THR A 563 -46.65 36.37 -43.97
CA THR A 563 -46.32 36.69 -42.58
C THR A 563 -47.42 36.27 -41.61
N ASN A 564 -48.69 36.31 -42.05
CA ASN A 564 -49.83 35.83 -41.27
C ASN A 564 -50.59 34.78 -42.07
N LEU A 565 -50.26 33.50 -41.85
CA LEU A 565 -50.87 32.39 -42.57
C LEU A 565 -52.40 32.31 -42.42
N VAL A 566 -52.95 32.72 -41.28
CA VAL A 566 -54.41 32.71 -41.07
C VAL A 566 -55.07 33.75 -41.97
N ALA A 567 -54.54 34.97 -41.99
CA ALA A 567 -55.03 36.04 -42.86
C ALA A 567 -54.80 35.69 -44.35
N ALA A 568 -53.67 35.07 -44.65
CA ALA A 568 -53.29 34.64 -45.99
C ALA A 568 -54.25 33.61 -46.58
N TRP A 569 -54.62 32.60 -45.79
CA TRP A 569 -55.60 31.60 -46.19
C TRP A 569 -57.00 32.19 -46.32
N ALA A 570 -57.42 33.08 -45.40
CA ALA A 570 -58.71 33.76 -45.48
C ALA A 570 -58.86 34.56 -46.79
N VAL A 571 -57.85 35.36 -47.15
CA VAL A 571 -57.85 36.13 -48.42
C VAL A 571 -57.97 35.22 -49.64
N LEU A 572 -57.28 34.07 -49.64
CA LEU A 572 -57.35 33.12 -50.74
C LEU A 572 -58.70 32.41 -50.82
N THR A 573 -59.24 31.94 -49.69
CA THR A 573 -60.51 31.21 -49.66
C THR A 573 -61.71 32.11 -49.95
N ASP A 574 -61.70 33.36 -49.47
CA ASP A 574 -62.77 34.33 -49.72
C ASP A 574 -62.81 34.69 -51.22
N TRP A 575 -61.64 34.96 -51.82
CA TRP A 575 -61.55 35.19 -53.26
C TRP A 575 -62.00 33.96 -54.07
N ILE A 576 -61.59 32.75 -53.67
CA ILE A 576 -62.04 31.50 -54.31
C ILE A 576 -63.55 31.36 -54.21
N HIS A 577 -64.14 31.68 -53.07
CA HIS A 577 -65.58 31.63 -52.87
C HIS A 577 -66.32 32.57 -53.82
N ASP A 578 -65.90 33.84 -53.90
CA ASP A 578 -66.47 34.85 -54.80
C ASP A 578 -66.37 34.42 -56.28
N GLN A 579 -65.22 33.87 -56.70
CA GLN A 579 -65.03 33.40 -58.07
C GLN A 579 -65.89 32.18 -58.40
N VAL A 580 -66.00 31.22 -57.48
CA VAL A 580 -66.85 30.03 -57.64
C VAL A 580 -68.33 30.42 -57.67
N GLU A 581 -68.78 31.34 -56.82
CA GLU A 581 -70.16 31.84 -56.81
C GLU A 581 -70.50 32.56 -58.13
N ALA A 582 -69.60 33.43 -58.61
CA ALA A 582 -69.75 34.10 -59.90
C ALA A 582 -69.78 33.10 -61.08
N ALA A 583 -68.91 32.10 -61.09
CA ALA A 583 -68.87 31.06 -62.12
C ALA A 583 -70.12 30.17 -62.08
N THR A 584 -70.58 29.79 -60.89
CA THR A 584 -71.80 28.98 -60.70
C THR A 584 -73.03 29.72 -61.18
N THR A 585 -73.10 31.04 -60.91
CA THR A 585 -74.19 31.90 -61.40
C THR A 585 -74.18 31.99 -62.92
N ARG A 586 -73.01 32.22 -63.54
CA ARG A 586 -72.87 32.23 -65.02
C ARG A 586 -73.24 30.89 -65.64
N ARG A 587 -72.82 29.79 -65.04
CA ARG A 587 -73.15 28.43 -65.46
C ARG A 587 -74.65 28.17 -65.40
N ARG A 588 -75.33 28.63 -64.34
CA ARG A 588 -76.79 28.50 -64.21
C ARG A 588 -77.56 29.32 -65.25
N THR A 589 -77.06 30.49 -65.65
CA THR A 589 -77.68 31.31 -66.71
C THR A 589 -77.42 30.73 -68.12
N ALA A 590 -76.38 29.93 -68.29
CA ALA A 590 -76.01 29.26 -69.53
C ALA A 590 -76.76 27.93 -69.78
N ILE A 591 -77.56 27.45 -68.83
CA ILE A 591 -78.43 26.27 -68.93
C ILE A 591 -79.86 26.75 -69.06
#